data_AF-A0A7W0PPV2-F1
#
_entry.id   AF-A0A7W0PPV2-F1
#
_cell.length_a   1.000
_cell.length_b   1.000
_cell.length_c   1.000
_cell.angle_alpha   90.00
_cell.angle_beta   90.00
_cell.angle_gamma   90.00
#
_symmetry.space_group_name_H-M   'P 1'
#
loop_
_entity.id
_entity.type
_entity.pdbx_description
1 polymer ?
#
loop_
_entity_poly.entity_id
_entity_poly.type
_entity_poly.pdbx_seq_one_letter_code
_entity_poly.pdbx_strand_id
1 'polypeptide(L)' 'MTETISAEDQGDEQEQLAREIGEELTDAFVAYVRGDVAFEDLTFGVFDALSDLHVIASGDYVLEDTDESEADGEHEHA' A
#
# COMPACT_ATOMS: atom_id res chain seq x y z
N MET A 1 -13.36 11.67 18.56
CA MET A 1 -13.01 10.66 19.58
C MET A 1 -11.85 9.92 18.96
N THR A 2 -10.62 10.18 19.39
CA THR A 2 -9.42 9.67 18.69
C THR A 2 -9.32 8.17 18.97
N GLU A 3 -9.80 7.35 18.05
CA GLU A 3 -9.63 5.90 18.14
C GLU A 3 -8.13 5.61 18.00
N THR A 4 -7.56 5.03 19.05
CA THR A 4 -6.16 4.62 19.06
C THR A 4 -6.11 3.33 18.28
N ILE A 5 -5.59 3.38 17.04
CA ILE A 5 -5.29 2.19 16.24
C ILE A 5 -4.51 1.23 17.13
N SER A 6 -5.04 0.03 17.35
CA SER A 6 -4.37 -0.95 18.22
C SER A 6 -3.17 -1.54 17.49
N ALA A 7 -2.12 -1.90 18.23
CA ALA A 7 -0.90 -2.48 17.64
C ALA A 7 -1.14 -3.78 16.84
N GLU A 8 -2.25 -4.47 17.10
CA GLU A 8 -2.70 -5.63 16.31
C GLU A 8 -3.19 -5.21 14.92
N ASP A 9 -4.00 -4.14 14.85
CA ASP A 9 -4.55 -3.57 13.62
C ASP A 9 -3.45 -3.02 12.69
N GLN A 10 -2.41 -2.40 13.27
CA GLN A 10 -1.21 -1.98 12.54
C GLN A 10 -0.42 -3.16 11.95
N GLY A 11 -0.39 -4.32 12.62
CA GLY A 11 0.34 -5.49 12.15
C GLY A 11 -0.34 -6.17 10.96
N ASP A 12 -1.67 -6.30 11.03
CA ASP A 12 -2.48 -6.85 9.93
C ASP A 12 -2.40 -5.96 8.69
N GLU A 13 -2.40 -4.64 8.86
CA GLU A 13 -2.27 -3.68 7.76
C GLU A 13 -0.87 -3.67 7.14
N GLN A 14 0.20 -3.72 7.95
CA GLN A 14 1.56 -3.88 7.41
C GLN A 14 1.71 -5.16 6.59
N GLU A 15 1.06 -6.24 7.03
CA GLU A 15 1.05 -7.50 6.29
C GLU A 15 0.30 -7.37 4.96
N GLN A 16 -0.81 -6.63 4.94
CA GLN A 16 -1.56 -6.35 3.72
C GLN A 16 -0.75 -5.52 2.72
N LEU A 17 -0.17 -4.40 3.15
CA LEU A 17 0.69 -3.54 2.31
C LEU A 17 1.90 -4.32 1.77
N ALA A 18 2.52 -5.16 2.60
CA ALA A 18 3.63 -6.01 2.16
C ALA A 18 3.21 -7.02 1.09
N ARG A 19 1.97 -7.54 1.15
CA ARG A 19 1.43 -8.42 0.10
C ARG A 19 1.20 -7.67 -1.21
N GLU A 20 0.60 -6.48 -1.15
CA GLU A 20 0.33 -5.66 -2.33
C GLU A 20 1.62 -5.32 -3.09
N ILE A 21 2.66 -4.87 -2.37
CA ILE A 21 4.00 -4.64 -2.94
C ILE A 21 4.55 -5.92 -3.61
N GLY A 22 4.33 -7.08 -2.99
CA GLY A 22 4.76 -8.37 -3.54
C GLY A 22 4.03 -8.76 -4.83
N GLU A 23 2.74 -8.44 -4.93
CA GLU A 23 1.93 -8.65 -6.14
C GLU A 23 2.40 -7.74 -7.28
N GLU A 24 2.65 -6.46 -6.99
CA GLU A 24 3.19 -5.50 -7.96
C GLU A 24 4.56 -5.93 -8.49
N LEU A 25 5.45 -6.40 -7.61
CA LEU A 25 6.76 -6.95 -8.01
C LEU A 25 6.63 -8.19 -8.88
N THR A 26 5.67 -9.06 -8.56
CA THR A 26 5.40 -10.27 -9.36
C THR A 26 4.99 -9.89 -10.78
N ASP A 27 4.09 -8.91 -10.93
CA ASP A 27 3.66 -8.42 -12.23
C ASP A 27 4.80 -7.76 -13.01
N ALA A 28 5.65 -6.97 -12.34
CA ALA A 28 6.83 -6.37 -12.95
C ALA A 28 7.83 -7.43 -13.46
N PHE A 29 8.07 -8.49 -12.70
CA PHE A 29 8.92 -9.61 -13.13
C PHE A 29 8.34 -10.33 -14.35
N VAL A 30 7.02 -10.58 -14.37
CA VAL A 30 6.36 -11.18 -15.53
C VAL A 30 6.47 -10.28 -16.76
N ALA A 31 6.28 -8.97 -16.61
CA ALA A 31 6.43 -8.00 -17.69
C ALA A 31 7.86 -7.98 -18.27
N TYR A 32 8.88 -8.06 -17.41
CA TYR A 32 10.27 -8.19 -17.86
C TYR A 32 10.51 -9.47 -18.66
N VAL A 33 10.00 -10.63 -18.20
CA VAL A 33 10.11 -11.91 -18.92
C VAL A 33 9.41 -11.86 -20.29
N ARG A 34 8.32 -11.10 -20.41
CA ARG A 34 7.62 -10.87 -21.68
C ARG A 34 8.34 -9.88 -22.61
N GLY A 35 9.30 -9.13 -22.09
CA GLY A 35 10.02 -8.09 -22.82
C GLY A 35 9.29 -6.75 -22.86
N ASP A 36 8.27 -6.56 -22.01
CA ASP A 36 7.47 -5.33 -21.91
C ASP A 36 8.16 -4.24 -21.06
N VAL A 37 9.12 -4.63 -20.22
CA VAL A 37 9.88 -3.75 -19.31
C VAL A 37 11.39 -3.98 -19.50
N ALA A 38 12.19 -2.92 -19.54
CA ALA A 38 13.64 -3.04 -19.64
C ALA A 38 14.28 -3.38 -18.28
N PHE A 39 15.52 -3.90 -18.30
CA PHE A 39 16.23 -4.26 -17.07
C PHE A 39 16.44 -3.05 -16.14
N GLU A 40 16.73 -1.88 -16.71
CA GLU A 40 16.92 -0.63 -15.97
C GLU A 40 15.64 -0.23 -15.23
N ASP A 41 14.50 -0.21 -15.94
CA ASP A 41 13.19 0.13 -15.39
C ASP A 41 12.78 -0.85 -14.28
N LEU A 42 12.98 -2.15 -14.49
CA LEU A 42 12.72 -3.16 -13.47
C LEU A 42 13.60 -2.94 -12.23
N THR A 43 14.88 -2.62 -12.42
CA THR A 43 15.81 -2.44 -11.29
C THR A 43 15.41 -1.25 -10.43
N PHE A 44 15.01 -0.13 -11.04
CA PHE A 44 14.51 1.03 -10.30
C PHE A 44 13.19 0.71 -9.60
N GLY A 45 12.22 0.08 -10.29
CA GLY A 45 10.94 -0.29 -9.67
C GLY A 45 11.10 -1.27 -8.50
N VAL A 46 12.01 -2.24 -8.61
CA VAL A 46 12.33 -3.16 -7.50
C VAL A 46 12.97 -2.42 -6.33
N PHE A 47 13.88 -1.47 -6.60
CA PHE A 47 14.51 -0.69 -5.54
C PHE A 47 13.50 0.19 -4.80
N ASP A 48 12.59 0.84 -5.52
CA ASP A 48 11.53 1.67 -4.94
C ASP A 48 10.60 0.83 -4.07
N ALA A 49 10.09 -0.29 -4.59
CA ALA A 49 9.25 -1.23 -3.84
C ALA A 49 9.92 -1.78 -2.57
N LEU A 50 11.23 -2.09 -2.63
CA LEU A 50 11.99 -2.52 -1.46
C LEU A 50 12.20 -1.39 -0.45
N SER A 51 12.33 -0.16 -0.92
CA SER A 51 12.43 1.03 -0.05
C SER A 51 11.11 1.29 0.65
N ASP A 52 9.98 1.15 -0.06
CA ASP A 52 8.63 1.29 0.49
C ASP A 52 8.36 0.21 1.54
N LEU A 53 8.68 -1.05 1.22
CA LEU A 53 8.58 -2.15 2.19
C LEU A 53 9.44 -1.91 3.44
N HIS A 54 10.63 -1.31 3.28
CA HIS A 54 11.48 -0.97 4.41
C HIS A 54 10.85 0.09 5.32
N VAL A 55 10.20 1.10 4.75
CA VAL A 55 9.47 2.15 5.49
C VAL A 55 8.26 1.56 6.23
N ILE A 56 7.50 0.68 5.58
CA ILE A 56 6.38 -0.03 6.22
C ILE A 56 6.89 -0.86 7.40
N ALA A 57 7.93 -1.65 7.19
CA ALA A 57 8.50 -2.51 8.23
C ALA A 57 9.15 -1.73 9.39
N SER A 58 9.65 -0.51 9.16
CA SER A 58 10.20 0.32 10.22
C SER A 58 9.12 1.00 11.06
N GLY A 59 7.89 1.06 10.56
CA GLY A 59 6.81 1.83 11.18
C GLY A 59 6.98 3.34 11.06
N ASP A 60 7.88 3.81 10.19
CA ASP A 60 8.10 5.24 9.91
C ASP A 60 7.20 5.76 8.76
N TYR A 61 6.01 5.17 8.59
CA TYR A 61 5.00 5.70 7.68
C TYR A 61 3.90 6.41 8.46
N VAL A 62 3.44 7.54 7.92
CA VAL A 62 2.26 8.23 8.43
C VAL A 62 1.08 7.72 7.63
N LEU A 63 0.17 7.03 8.31
CA LEU A 63 -1.13 6.70 7.74
C LEU A 63 -1.90 8.00 7.57
N GLU A 64 -2.24 8.32 6.32
CA GLU A 64 -3.28 9.30 6.05
C GLU A 64 -4.60 8.58 6.31
N ASP A 65 -5.28 8.94 7.41
CA ASP A 65 -6.68 8.54 7.66
C ASP A 65 -7.49 8.96 6.42
N THR A 66 -7.66 8.03 5.48
CA THR A 66 -8.67 8.18 4.45
C THR A 66 -9.98 7.96 5.20
N ASP A 67 -10.55 9.05 5.71
CA ASP A 67 -11.92 9.14 6.17
C ASP A 67 -12.83 8.75 4.98
N GLU A 68 -13.00 7.45 4.73
CA GLU A 68 -14.05 6.89 3.86
C GLU A 68 -15.42 6.95 4.56
N SER A 69 -15.66 8.05 5.28
CA SER A 69 -16.98 8.42 5.80
C SER A 69 -17.83 9.06 4.69
N GLU A 70 -18.00 8.39 3.55
CA GLU A 70 -19.15 8.62 2.68
C GLU A 70 -20.38 8.00 3.37
N ALA A 71 -20.83 8.63 4.45
CA ALA A 71 -22.08 8.30 5.11
C ALA A 71 -23.24 8.84 4.25
N ASP A 72 -23.75 7.95 3.40
CA ASP A 72 -25.08 8.02 2.78
C ASP A 72 -26.13 8.43 3.84
N GLY A 73 -26.73 9.59 3.65
CA GLY A 73 -27.59 10.24 4.63
C GLY A 73 -28.58 11.20 3.98
N GLU A 74 -29.52 10.62 3.23
CA GLU A 74 -30.73 11.26 2.71
C GLU A 74 -31.39 12.15 3.78
N HIS A 75 -31.43 13.48 3.58
CA HIS A 75 -32.30 14.35 4.35
C HIS A 75 -32.99 15.38 3.45
N GLU A 76 -34.14 14.96 2.95
CA GLU A 76 -35.24 15.80 2.52
C GLU A 76 -35.55 16.83 3.62
N HIS A 77 -35.53 18.12 3.28
CA HIS A 77 -36.09 19.15 4.15
C HIS A 77 -37.08 20.01 3.37
N ALA A 78 -38.32 19.94 3.88
CA ALA A 78 -39.53 20.62 3.47
C ALA A 78 -39.44 22.16 3.46
#